data_AF-A0A6A4AIT4-F1
#
_entry.id   AF-A0A6A4AIT4-F1
#
_cell.length_a   1.000
_cell.length_b   1.000
_cell.length_c   1.000
_cell.angle_alpha   90.00
_cell.angle_beta   90.00
_cell.angle_gamma   90.00
#
_symmetry.space_group_name_H-M   'P 1'
#
loop_
_entity.id
_entity.type
_entity.pdbx_description
1 polymer ?
#
loop_
_entity_poly.entity_id
_entity_poly.type
_entity_poly.pdbx_seq_one_letter_code
_entity_poly.pdbx_strand_id
1 'polypeptide(L)'
;MRDVELMVDCGGKASRIYDYIRSNTAHRVTMTDVYNMISRIKKGGSQLSDENQVAELLVNFNISAEGIVSTVNENARGQTAVVSISSELMRKHYSRFPELLLVDCTHKTNRCVSSINTHL
;
A
#
# COMPACT_ATOMS: atom_id res chain seq x y z
N MET A 1 -19.19 -7.65 -21.25
CA MET A 1 -18.83 -7.11 -19.93
C MET A 1 -17.49 -6.39 -19.91
N ARG A 2 -16.52 -6.72 -20.78
CA ARG A 2 -15.26 -5.95 -20.92
C ARG A 2 -15.42 -4.43 -21.05
N ASP A 3 -16.42 -3.95 -21.79
CA ASP A 3 -16.66 -2.51 -21.90
C ASP A 3 -17.10 -1.88 -20.58
N VAL A 4 -17.86 -2.62 -19.76
CA VAL A 4 -18.28 -2.16 -18.43
C VAL A 4 -17.09 -2.12 -17.47
N GLU A 5 -16.21 -3.12 -17.53
CA GLU A 5 -14.94 -3.12 -16.77
C GLU A 5 -14.09 -1.90 -17.14
N LEU A 6 -13.88 -1.63 -18.43
CA LEU A 6 -13.16 -0.45 -18.90
C LEU A 6 -13.84 0.87 -18.48
N MET A 7 -15.17 0.94 -18.52
CA MET A 7 -15.91 2.12 -18.04
C MET A 7 -15.72 2.33 -16.53
N VAL A 8 -15.59 1.26 -15.74
CA VAL A 8 -15.31 1.35 -14.30
C VAL A 8 -13.88 1.79 -14.04
N ASP A 9 -12.91 1.22 -14.76
CA ASP A 9 -11.48 1.53 -14.62
C ASP A 9 -11.17 2.98 -15.01
N CYS A 10 -11.85 3.51 -16.03
CA CYS A 10 -11.77 4.92 -16.43
C CYS A 10 -12.55 5.88 -15.51
N GLY A 11 -13.10 5.42 -14.39
CA GLY A 11 -13.83 6.27 -13.43
C GLY A 11 -15.20 6.74 -13.90
N GLY A 12 -15.86 5.98 -14.79
CA GLY A 12 -17.19 6.30 -15.31
C GLY A 12 -18.25 6.43 -14.23
N LYS A 13 -19.17 7.40 -14.40
CA LYS A 13 -20.30 7.59 -13.48
C LYS A 13 -21.25 6.38 -13.54
N ALA A 14 -21.74 5.93 -12.39
CA ALA A 14 -22.66 4.79 -12.28
C ALA A 14 -23.92 4.94 -13.15
N SER A 15 -24.45 6.16 -13.31
CA SER A 15 -25.58 6.43 -14.21
C SER A 15 -25.26 6.16 -15.68
N ARG A 16 -24.06 6.50 -16.14
CA ARG A 16 -23.65 6.23 -17.53
C ARG A 16 -23.45 4.73 -17.79
N ILE A 17 -22.96 4.00 -16.79
CA ILE A 17 -22.82 2.55 -16.86
C ILE A 17 -24.21 1.90 -16.88
N TYR A 18 -25.14 2.39 -16.07
CA TYR A 18 -26.54 1.96 -16.08
C TYR A 18 -27.20 2.16 -17.45
N ASP A 19 -27.09 3.37 -18.02
CA ASP A 19 -27.66 3.69 -19.34
C ASP A 19 -27.04 2.83 -20.44
N TYR A 20 -25.72 2.59 -20.37
CA TYR A 20 -25.02 1.71 -21.29
C TYR A 20 -25.55 0.27 -21.24
N ILE A 21 -25.63 -0.32 -20.04
CA ILE A 21 -26.11 -1.71 -19.90
C ILE A 21 -27.54 -1.84 -20.43
N ARG A 22 -28.40 -0.86 -20.14
CA ARG A 22 -29.81 -0.86 -20.58
C ARG A 22 -29.96 -0.64 -22.08
N SER A 23 -29.03 0.08 -22.72
CA SER A 23 -29.08 0.39 -24.15
C SER A 23 -28.39 -0.67 -25.01
N ASN A 24 -27.42 -1.40 -24.44
CA ASN A 24 -26.55 -2.31 -25.18
C ASN A 24 -26.77 -3.78 -24.82
N THR A 25 -27.64 -4.09 -23.84
CA THR A 25 -27.95 -5.48 -23.45
C THR A 25 -29.44 -5.68 -23.20
N ALA A 26 -29.90 -6.93 -23.29
CA ALA A 26 -31.29 -7.29 -22.94
C ALA A 26 -31.52 -7.37 -21.41
N HIS A 27 -30.51 -7.09 -20.59
CA HIS A 27 -30.58 -7.28 -19.15
C HIS A 27 -31.33 -6.12 -18.48
N ARG A 28 -32.30 -6.46 -17.63
CA ARG A 28 -33.00 -5.48 -16.80
C ARG A 28 -32.26 -5.33 -15.47
N VAL A 29 -31.31 -4.41 -15.44
CA VAL A 29 -30.54 -4.08 -14.24
C VAL A 29 -31.20 -2.95 -13.46
N THR A 30 -31.03 -2.96 -12.14
CA THR A 30 -31.32 -1.83 -11.26
C THR A 30 -30.05 -1.03 -10.98
N MET A 31 -30.19 0.19 -10.45
CA MET A 31 -29.02 0.97 -10.01
C MET A 31 -28.21 0.24 -8.93
N THR A 32 -28.88 -0.52 -8.05
CA THR A 32 -28.21 -1.34 -7.02
C THR A 32 -27.33 -2.41 -7.65
N ASP A 33 -27.78 -3.06 -8.72
CA ASP A 33 -27.00 -4.05 -9.45
C ASP A 33 -25.74 -3.43 -10.06
N VAL A 34 -25.85 -2.21 -10.57
CA VAL A 34 -24.71 -1.46 -11.12
C VAL A 34 -23.71 -1.11 -10.02
N TYR A 35 -24.15 -0.61 -8.86
CA TYR A 35 -23.24 -0.36 -7.74
C TYR A 35 -22.55 -1.63 -7.24
N ASN A 36 -23.29 -2.74 -7.13
CA ASN A 36 -22.74 -4.04 -6.75
C ASN A 36 -21.71 -4.53 -7.78
N MET A 37 -22.00 -4.36 -9.08
CA MET A 37 -21.08 -4.72 -10.16
C MET A 37 -19.82 -3.87 -10.13
N ILE A 38 -19.93 -2.54 -9.98
CA ILE A 38 -18.79 -1.64 -9.83
C ILE A 38 -17.94 -2.04 -8.62
N SER A 39 -18.57 -2.33 -7.48
CA SER A 39 -17.86 -2.77 -6.28
C SER A 39 -17.11 -4.08 -6.50
N ARG A 40 -17.71 -5.04 -7.21
CA ARG A 40 -17.06 -6.31 -7.56
C ARG A 40 -15.92 -6.13 -8.55
N ILE A 41 -16.09 -5.28 -9.56
CA ILE A 41 -15.03 -4.99 -10.55
C ILE A 41 -13.86 -4.29 -9.85
N LYS A 42 -14.12 -3.29 -8.99
CA LYS A 42 -13.07 -2.63 -8.19
C LYS A 42 -12.38 -3.57 -7.20
N LYS A 43 -13.10 -4.57 -6.67
CA LYS A 43 -12.53 -5.62 -5.81
C LYS A 43 -11.78 -6.70 -6.60
N GLY A 44 -12.20 -6.97 -7.83
CA GLY A 44 -11.66 -8.02 -8.71
C GLY A 44 -10.53 -7.54 -9.63
N GLY A 45 -10.43 -6.23 -9.87
CA GLY A 45 -9.29 -5.60 -10.50
C GLY A 45 -8.13 -5.60 -9.52
N SER A 46 -7.41 -6.72 -9.48
CA SER A 46 -6.18 -7.02 -8.74
C SER A 46 -5.77 -5.91 -7.76
N GLN A 47 -6.55 -5.72 -6.70
CA GLN A 47 -6.06 -4.96 -5.57
C GLN A 47 -4.96 -5.85 -5.01
N LEU A 48 -3.71 -5.39 -5.11
CA LEU A 48 -2.59 -6.03 -4.43
C LEU A 48 -3.05 -6.35 -3.01
N SER A 49 -2.70 -7.54 -2.48
CA SER A 49 -2.90 -7.80 -1.05
C SER A 49 -2.31 -6.66 -0.23
N ASP A 50 -2.82 -6.42 0.97
CA ASP A 50 -2.28 -5.38 1.85
C ASP A 50 -0.75 -5.52 2.00
N GLU A 51 -0.26 -6.76 2.06
CA GLU A 51 1.17 -7.09 2.07
C GLU A 51 1.91 -6.61 0.81
N ASN A 52 1.33 -6.86 -0.37
CA ASN A 52 1.92 -6.42 -1.64
C ASN A 52 1.86 -4.90 -1.82
N GLN A 53 0.81 -4.24 -1.33
CA GLN A 53 0.75 -2.77 -1.30
C GLN A 53 1.84 -2.17 -0.41
N VAL A 54 2.06 -2.76 0.76
CA VAL A 54 3.14 -2.35 1.67
C VAL A 54 4.51 -2.60 1.06
N ALA A 55 4.71 -3.76 0.42
CA ALA A 55 5.97 -4.06 -0.27
C ALA A 55 6.25 -3.06 -1.40
N GLU A 56 5.25 -2.76 -2.23
CA GLU A 56 5.36 -1.74 -3.28
C GLU A 56 5.69 -0.35 -2.69
N LEU A 57 5.03 0.04 -1.60
CA LEU A 57 5.30 1.30 -0.91
C LEU A 57 6.75 1.40 -0.44
N LEU A 58 7.29 0.33 0.16
CA LEU A 58 8.68 0.30 0.65
C LEU A 58 9.70 0.33 -0.49
N VAL A 59 9.41 -0.37 -1.60
CA VAL A 59 10.23 -0.30 -2.81
C VAL A 59 10.23 1.12 -3.39
N ASN A 60 9.05 1.72 -3.54
CA ASN A 60 8.90 3.09 -4.01
C ASN A 60 9.62 4.10 -3.10
N PHE A 61 9.61 3.86 -1.80
CA PHE A 61 10.36 4.66 -0.84
C PHE A 61 11.87 4.55 -1.07
N ASN A 62 12.41 3.34 -1.27
CA ASN A 62 13.85 3.13 -1.51
C ASN A 62 14.35 3.74 -2.81
N ILE A 63 13.55 3.75 -3.87
CA ILE A 63 13.94 4.33 -5.17
C ILE A 63 13.73 5.85 -5.23
N SER A 64 13.04 6.44 -4.24
CA SER A 64 12.72 7.87 -4.24
C SER A 64 13.97 8.76 -4.12
N ALA A 65 15.02 8.30 -3.45
CA ALA A 65 16.35 8.93 -3.43
C ALA A 65 17.42 7.94 -2.94
N GLU A 66 18.66 8.05 -3.42
CA GLU A 66 19.79 7.19 -3.07
C GLU A 66 20.11 7.16 -1.55
N GLY A 67 19.83 8.26 -0.85
CA GLY A 67 20.07 8.37 0.59
C GLY A 67 18.99 7.72 1.46
N ILE A 68 17.86 7.30 0.89
CA ILE A 68 16.70 6.77 1.60
C ILE A 68 16.76 5.24 1.63
N VAL A 69 16.52 4.65 2.80
CA VAL A 69 16.61 3.20 3.00
C VAL A 69 15.45 2.70 3.85
N SER A 70 14.83 1.61 3.42
CA SER A 70 13.88 0.83 4.18
C SER A 70 14.21 -0.67 4.09
N THR A 71 14.00 -1.38 5.19
CA THR A 71 14.24 -2.81 5.31
C THR A 71 13.12 -3.48 6.08
N VAL A 72 12.83 -4.74 5.73
CA VAL A 72 11.87 -5.60 6.41
C VAL A 72 12.63 -6.78 6.98
N ASN A 73 12.47 -7.02 8.28
CA ASN A 73 13.07 -8.15 8.97
C ASN A 73 11.95 -9.10 9.42
N GLU A 74 12.05 -10.35 8.97
CA GLU A 74 11.09 -11.41 9.28
C GLU A 74 11.57 -12.24 10.47
N ASN A 75 10.63 -12.72 11.29
CA ASN A 75 10.95 -13.70 12.32
C ASN A 75 11.16 -15.10 11.72
N ALA A 76 11.56 -16.07 12.56
CA ALA A 76 11.78 -17.46 12.15
C ALA A 76 10.54 -18.17 11.56
N ARG A 77 9.35 -17.58 11.63
CA ARG A 77 8.10 -18.08 11.03
C ARG A 77 7.74 -17.39 9.70
N GLY A 78 8.61 -16.53 9.18
CA GLY A 78 8.35 -15.75 7.96
C GLY A 78 7.34 -14.63 8.14
N GLN A 79 7.12 -14.16 9.39
CA GLN A 79 6.24 -13.03 9.66
C GLN A 79 7.07 -11.77 9.83
N THR A 80 6.65 -10.66 9.23
CA THR A 80 7.27 -9.35 9.45
C THR A 80 7.32 -9.01 10.93
N ALA A 81 8.53 -8.88 11.47
CA ALA A 81 8.77 -8.57 12.87
C ALA A 81 9.18 -7.11 13.06
N VAL A 82 9.98 -6.58 12.13
CA VAL A 82 10.47 -5.20 12.17
C VAL A 82 10.46 -4.61 10.77
N VAL A 83 9.97 -3.38 10.66
CA VAL A 83 10.16 -2.54 9.48
C VAL A 83 11.00 -1.35 9.91
N SER A 84 12.14 -1.13 9.26
CA SER A 84 13.01 0.01 9.52
C SER A 84 12.98 0.95 8.33
N ILE A 85 12.79 2.24 8.57
CA ILE A 85 12.67 3.28 7.56
C ILE A 85 13.59 4.43 7.97
N SER A 86 14.42 4.91 7.06
CA SER A 86 15.36 6.00 7.32
C SER A 86 15.46 6.92 6.11
N SER A 87 15.19 8.20 6.33
CA SER A 87 15.44 9.22 5.32
C SER A 87 16.93 9.53 5.23
N GLU A 88 17.34 10.14 4.11
CA GLU A 88 18.71 10.63 3.94
C GLU A 88 19.10 11.62 5.04
N LEU A 89 18.19 12.51 5.43
CA LEU A 89 18.43 13.50 6.47
C LEU A 89 18.74 12.82 7.82
N MET A 90 17.95 11.82 8.21
CA MET A 90 18.19 11.05 9.44
C MET A 90 19.57 10.39 9.42
N ARG A 91 19.94 9.77 8.30
CA ARG A 91 21.25 9.12 8.15
C ARG A 91 22.39 10.13 8.23
N LYS A 92 22.29 11.29 7.56
CA LYS A 92 23.28 12.37 7.66
C LYS A 92 23.45 12.89 9.08
N HIS A 93 22.34 13.08 9.81
CA HIS A 93 22.40 13.49 11.21
C HIS A 93 23.09 12.44 12.08
N TYR A 94 22.73 11.16 11.93
CA TYR A 94 23.35 10.08 12.69
C TYR A 94 24.84 9.92 12.36
N SER A 95 25.23 10.01 11.08
CA SER A 95 26.64 9.97 10.68
C SER A 95 27.45 11.17 11.20
N ARG A 96 26.81 12.33 11.37
CA ARG A 96 27.48 13.54 11.87
C ARG A 96 27.61 13.56 13.40
N PHE A 97 26.62 13.01 14.11
CA PHE A 97 26.54 13.01 15.56
C PHE A 97 26.18 11.61 16.08
N PRO A 98 27.07 10.61 15.91
CA PRO A 98 26.80 9.23 16.31
C PRO A 98 26.59 9.06 17.83
N GLU A 99 27.05 10.01 18.63
CA GLU A 99 26.86 10.08 20.07
C GLU A 99 25.42 10.45 20.48
N LEU A 100 24.61 10.96 19.55
CA LEU A 100 23.24 11.39 19.82
C LEU A 100 22.24 10.38 19.25
N LEU A 101 21.60 9.61 20.13
CA LEU A 101 20.50 8.71 19.80
C LEU A 101 19.24 9.11 20.59
N LEU A 102 18.22 9.58 19.87
CA LEU A 102 16.89 9.80 20.45
C LEU A 102 16.00 8.61 20.09
N VAL A 103 15.57 7.87 21.12
CA VAL A 103 14.64 6.76 20.99
C VAL A 103 13.31 7.20 21.58
N ASP A 104 12.30 7.34 20.72
CA ASP A 104 10.91 7.51 21.16
C ASP A 104 10.17 6.18 21.02
N CYS A 105 9.50 5.77 22.10
CA CYS A 105 8.77 4.52 22.18
C CYS A 105 7.35 4.80 22.64
N THR A 106 6.37 4.59 21.77
CA THR A 106 4.95 4.63 22.16
C THR A 106 4.63 3.40 23.02
N HIS A 107 4.32 3.60 24.30
CA HIS A 107 4.09 2.54 25.28
C HIS A 107 2.75 1.79 25.03
N LYS A 108 2.78 0.45 25.18
CA LYS A 108 1.67 -0.56 25.14
C LYS A 108 1.48 -1.45 23.89
N THR A 109 2.28 -1.36 22.84
CA THR A 109 2.17 -2.31 21.70
C THR A 109 3.49 -2.92 21.23
N ASN A 110 4.64 -2.31 21.51
CA ASN A 110 5.94 -2.83 21.07
C ASN A 110 6.83 -3.15 22.27
N ARG A 111 7.06 -4.45 22.53
CA ARG A 111 8.21 -4.89 23.33
C ARG A 111 9.46 -4.78 22.45
N CYS A 112 9.85 -3.55 22.09
CA CYS A 112 11.01 -3.31 21.25
C CYS A 112 12.29 -3.61 22.04
N VAL A 113 12.88 -4.78 21.78
CA VAL A 113 14.32 -5.01 21.99
C VAL A 113 14.97 -4.84 20.61
N SER A 114 15.17 -3.59 20.19
CA SER A 114 15.92 -3.30 18.98
C SER A 114 17.40 -3.21 19.33
N SER A 115 18.17 -4.24 18.99
CA SER A 115 19.62 -4.12 18.91
C SER A 115 19.94 -3.23 17.70
N ILE A 116 20.26 -1.96 17.95
CA ILE A 116 20.83 -1.10 16.92
C ILE A 116 22.25 -1.60 16.71
N ASN A 117 22.46 -2.35 15.63
CA ASN A 117 23.78 -2.80 15.25
C ASN A 117 24.53 -1.59 14.67
N THR A 118 25.50 -1.06 15.41
CA THR A 118 26.24 0.18 15.09
C THR A 118 27.37 -0.04 14.07
N HIS A 119 27.42 -1.19 13.40
CA HIS A 119 28.36 -1.43 12.32
C HIS A 119 27.77 -0.93 10.99
N LEU A 120 27.85 0.38 10.78
CA LEU A 120 27.88 1.00 9.44
C LEU A 120 29.34 1.20 9.01
#